data_AF-A0A7Z9G9Z8-F1
#
_entry.id   AF-A0A7Z9G9Z8-F1
#
_cell.length_a   1.000
_cell.length_b   1.000
_cell.length_c   1.000
_cell.angle_alpha   90.00
_cell.angle_beta   90.00
_cell.angle_gamma   90.00
#
_symmetry.space_group_name_H-M   'P 1'
#
loop_
_entity.id
_entity.type
_entity.pdbx_description
1 polymer ?
#
loop_
_entity_poly.entity_id
_entity_poly.type
_entity_poly.pdbx_seq_one_letter_code
_entity_poly.pdbx_strand_id
1 'polypeptide(L)'
;MASIFSHKSRGMMIANVVSFQVVLTVIGALFVLAPDGQAISADENRKLASMPEFTWNELYEGKYTRGIEAYVADHFPQRDKFMELADWLKSLRGLSVESGLHYAVNINEGLVDEETTAKDLPENRLSESLMWDTDGFPPTQLSQENASTRFAGPNAPPGDSNDSQINRAPAKAAGKARLRAGVFVYNGRAMQGFGGRATGSNAYASAINAYENEIGQKVDIYSLIVPTAQEFYLPSTYRRKSNREKANISGTYKQLDAGIKAVDAYSEIAAHTNEYLYFRTDHHWTALGGYYAYRAFCNAAKISPVPLSKMAKHTLKKTYFGSLYRLTQDRSLKKFGDKIEYFVPPATTKMTKYLEDGKGRGWERPLFRHKSSGYGVFLGGDAAMLRLNTSVKNGKRAIVVKNSYGNAFVVYLVSHYEELVFLDYRLFKGRLADVIGENERDTDLIFINGVHTSNARSHIKRIRRLLYRGRRLLRNKKESGLNEKAPE
;
A
#
# COMPACT_ATOMS: atom_id res chain seq x y z
N MET A 1 -34.04 -11.50 47.04
CA MET A 1 -33.16 -12.07 45.99
C MET A 1 -32.10 -11.04 45.53
N ALA A 2 -31.16 -10.66 46.39
CA ALA A 2 -30.14 -9.65 46.05
C ALA A 2 -28.73 -10.04 46.57
N SER A 3 -28.42 -11.34 46.66
CA SER A 3 -27.15 -11.81 47.23
C SER A 3 -26.42 -12.89 46.40
N ILE A 4 -26.96 -13.32 45.25
CA ILE A 4 -26.37 -14.45 44.49
C ILE A 4 -25.48 -14.02 43.31
N PHE A 5 -25.51 -12.74 42.90
CA PHE A 5 -24.72 -12.26 41.75
C PHE A 5 -23.36 -11.60 42.08
N SER A 6 -22.98 -11.49 43.36
CA SER A 6 -21.76 -10.76 43.79
C SER A 6 -20.47 -11.63 43.78
N HIS A 7 -20.58 -12.96 43.90
CA HIS A 7 -19.39 -13.81 44.02
C HIS A 7 -18.78 -14.28 42.68
N LYS A 8 -19.57 -14.38 41.60
CA LYS A 8 -19.08 -14.85 40.29
C LYS A 8 -18.18 -13.85 39.57
N SER A 9 -18.30 -12.54 39.84
CA SER A 9 -17.46 -11.50 39.20
C SER A 9 -16.09 -11.37 39.85
N ARG A 10 -16.00 -11.47 41.19
CA ARG A 10 -14.72 -11.42 41.93
C ARG A 10 -13.84 -12.62 41.63
N GLY A 11 -14.39 -13.83 41.58
CA GLY A 11 -13.62 -15.04 41.23
C GLY A 11 -13.01 -14.98 39.83
N MET A 12 -13.77 -14.45 38.86
CA MET A 12 -13.31 -14.29 37.48
C MET A 12 -12.25 -13.18 37.34
N MET A 13 -12.41 -12.10 38.10
CA MET A 13 -11.44 -11.00 38.14
C MET A 13 -10.12 -11.43 38.79
N ILE A 14 -10.18 -12.19 39.88
CA ILE A 14 -9.01 -12.79 40.52
C ILE A 14 -8.36 -13.81 39.58
N ALA A 15 -9.14 -14.65 38.90
CA ALA A 15 -8.61 -15.59 37.91
C ALA A 15 -7.92 -14.88 36.75
N ASN A 16 -8.43 -13.75 36.27
CA ASN A 16 -7.79 -12.94 35.23
C ASN A 16 -6.49 -12.27 35.70
N VAL A 17 -6.47 -11.74 36.93
CA VAL A 17 -5.26 -11.14 37.51
C VAL A 17 -4.19 -12.21 37.74
N VAL A 18 -4.57 -13.36 38.30
CA VAL A 18 -3.65 -14.48 38.55
C VAL A 18 -3.14 -15.06 37.23
N SER A 19 -4.00 -15.28 36.23
CA SER A 19 -3.57 -15.78 34.92
C SER A 19 -2.63 -14.81 34.20
N PHE A 20 -2.91 -13.51 34.22
CA PHE A 20 -2.02 -12.49 33.69
C PHE A 20 -0.66 -12.50 34.39
N GLN A 21 -0.64 -12.58 35.73
CA GLN A 21 0.58 -12.62 36.51
C GLN A 21 1.38 -13.91 36.26
N VAL A 22 0.71 -15.06 36.12
CA VAL A 22 1.35 -16.34 35.78
C VAL A 22 2.00 -16.25 34.40
N VAL A 23 1.33 -15.66 33.41
CA VAL A 23 1.90 -15.46 32.07
C VAL A 23 3.15 -14.58 32.14
N LEU A 24 3.13 -13.46 32.87
CA LEU A 24 4.31 -12.60 33.03
C LEU A 24 5.47 -13.32 33.73
N THR A 25 5.18 -14.07 34.79
CA THR A 25 6.19 -14.85 35.53
C THR A 25 6.79 -15.95 34.67
N VAL A 26 5.98 -16.67 33.87
CA VAL A 26 6.45 -17.71 32.95
C VAL A 26 7.30 -17.11 31.84
N ILE A 27 6.90 -15.97 31.27
CA ILE A 27 7.71 -15.26 30.25
C ILE A 27 9.03 -14.78 30.86
N GLY A 28 9.01 -14.22 32.07
CA GLY A 28 10.22 -13.82 32.78
C GLY A 28 11.15 -15.00 33.09
N ALA A 29 10.60 -16.12 33.55
CA ALA A 29 11.36 -17.34 33.80
C ALA A 29 11.95 -17.92 32.51
N LEU A 30 11.21 -17.92 31.40
CA LEU A 30 11.71 -18.33 30.09
C LEU A 30 12.83 -17.40 29.59
N PHE A 31 12.81 -16.11 29.94
CA PHE A 31 13.87 -15.16 29.62
C PHE A 31 15.16 -15.44 30.41
N VAL A 32 15.04 -15.82 31.70
CA VAL A 32 16.19 -16.14 32.56
C VAL A 32 16.76 -17.53 32.28
N LEU A 33 15.92 -18.49 31.93
CA LEU A 33 16.31 -19.88 31.68
C LEU A 33 16.69 -20.16 30.21
N ALA A 34 16.47 -19.19 29.31
CA ALA A 34 16.93 -19.31 27.94
C ALA A 34 18.46 -19.30 27.93
N PRO A 35 19.11 -20.30 27.31
CA PRO A 35 20.57 -20.34 27.21
C PRO A 35 21.07 -19.11 26.45
N ASP A 36 22.20 -18.54 26.88
CA ASP A 36 22.83 -17.37 26.26
C ASP A 36 22.90 -17.56 24.74
N GLY A 37 22.03 -16.85 24.04
CA GLY A 37 21.88 -16.94 22.60
C GLY A 37 23.14 -16.45 21.91
N GLN A 38 23.73 -17.33 21.10
CA GLN A 38 24.80 -17.11 20.12
C GLN A 38 25.27 -15.65 19.94
N ALA A 39 26.57 -15.39 20.09
CA ALA A 39 27.22 -14.07 19.98
C ALA A 39 26.97 -13.29 18.65
N ILE A 40 26.28 -13.89 17.68
CA ILE A 40 25.94 -13.32 16.38
C ILE A 40 24.51 -13.78 16.03
N SER A 41 23.60 -12.84 15.75
CA SER A 41 22.31 -13.18 15.13
C SER A 41 22.53 -13.67 13.70
N ALA A 42 22.21 -14.93 13.41
CA ALA A 42 22.29 -15.50 12.07
C ALA A 42 21.37 -14.79 11.06
N ASP A 43 20.28 -14.18 11.53
CA ASP A 43 19.29 -13.48 10.69
C ASP A 43 19.61 -11.99 10.48
N GLU A 44 20.30 -11.33 11.41
CA GLU A 44 20.58 -9.89 11.33
C GLU A 44 22.05 -9.53 11.06
N ASN A 45 22.98 -10.49 11.21
CA ASN A 45 24.44 -10.35 11.07
C ASN A 45 24.99 -9.07 11.72
N ARG A 46 24.57 -8.84 12.97
CA ARG A 46 25.12 -7.84 13.89
C ARG A 46 25.55 -8.55 15.19
N LYS A 47 26.57 -8.02 15.87
CA LYS A 47 26.88 -8.44 17.24
C LYS A 47 25.68 -8.10 18.11
N LEU A 48 25.17 -9.10 18.84
CA LEU A 48 24.10 -8.87 19.81
C LEU A 48 24.62 -7.94 20.92
N ALA A 49 23.76 -7.06 21.41
CA ALA A 49 24.07 -6.17 22.52
C ALA A 49 24.46 -7.01 23.74
N SER A 50 25.60 -6.74 24.37
CA SER A 50 25.99 -7.39 25.62
C SER A 50 25.19 -6.82 26.79
N MET A 51 25.07 -7.59 27.88
CA MET A 51 24.48 -7.11 29.12
C MET A 51 25.23 -5.85 29.57
N PRO A 52 24.57 -4.71 29.80
CA PRO A 52 25.25 -3.50 30.24
C PRO A 52 25.72 -3.65 31.70
N GLU A 53 26.89 -3.12 32.01
CA GLU A 53 27.36 -3.04 33.39
C GLU A 53 26.57 -1.98 34.16
N PHE A 54 26.23 -2.26 35.42
CA PHE A 54 25.49 -1.32 36.24
C PHE A 54 26.43 -0.32 36.89
N THR A 55 26.23 0.97 36.58
CA THR A 55 26.83 2.07 37.33
C THR A 55 25.80 3.17 37.61
N TRP A 56 25.92 3.83 38.77
CA TRP A 56 25.01 4.90 39.17
C TRP A 56 25.03 6.09 38.19
N ASN A 57 26.18 6.42 37.61
CA ASN A 57 26.30 7.46 36.59
C ASN A 57 25.55 7.09 35.29
N GLU A 58 25.67 5.85 34.82
CA GLU A 58 24.99 5.43 33.58
C GLU A 58 23.49 5.27 33.75
N LEU A 59 23.01 4.95 34.95
CA LEU A 59 21.58 4.98 35.27
C LEU A 59 21.04 6.41 35.18
N TYR A 60 21.72 7.37 35.81
CA TYR A 60 21.31 8.78 35.81
C TYR A 60 21.36 9.40 34.39
N GLU A 61 22.34 9.00 33.57
CA GLU A 61 22.46 9.40 32.16
C GLU A 61 21.52 8.64 31.20
N GLY A 62 20.76 7.65 31.70
CA GLY A 62 19.88 6.79 30.91
C GLY A 62 20.61 5.89 29.91
N LYS A 63 21.92 5.69 30.06
CA LYS A 63 22.71 4.76 29.23
C LYS A 63 22.45 3.31 29.64
N TYR A 64 22.34 3.05 30.94
CA TYR A 64 22.04 1.72 31.46
C TYR A 64 20.67 1.21 30.97
N THR A 65 19.63 2.05 31.06
CA THR A 65 18.28 1.69 30.60
C THR A 65 18.21 1.42 29.10
N ARG A 66 18.84 2.27 28.28
CA ARG A 66 18.96 2.03 26.82
C ARG A 66 19.77 0.76 26.50
N GLY A 67 20.80 0.46 27.29
CA GLY A 67 21.57 -0.78 27.19
C GLY A 67 20.72 -2.02 27.49
N ILE A 68 19.89 -1.96 28.54
CA ILE A 68 18.95 -3.03 28.89
C ILE A 68 17.89 -3.22 27.80
N GLU A 69 17.32 -2.13 27.27
CA GLU A 69 16.36 -2.19 26.15
C GLU A 69 16.97 -2.86 24.91
N ALA A 70 18.21 -2.50 24.55
CA ALA A 70 18.93 -3.10 23.44
C ALA A 70 19.26 -4.58 23.70
N TYR A 71 19.69 -4.93 24.92
CA TYR A 71 19.97 -6.31 25.33
C TYR A 71 18.72 -7.20 25.25
N VAL A 72 17.60 -6.73 25.82
CA VAL A 72 16.32 -7.46 25.83
C VAL A 72 15.76 -7.61 24.43
N ALA A 73 15.86 -6.57 23.59
CA ALA A 73 15.44 -6.65 22.19
C ALA A 73 16.23 -7.71 21.38
N ASP A 74 17.50 -7.92 21.75
CA ASP A 74 18.43 -8.82 21.08
C ASP A 74 18.35 -10.27 21.57
N HIS A 75 18.01 -10.48 22.85
CA HIS A 75 18.02 -11.80 23.50
C HIS A 75 16.62 -12.37 23.76
N PHE A 76 15.55 -11.73 23.25
CA PHE A 76 14.19 -12.20 23.49
C PHE A 76 13.98 -13.64 22.95
N PRO A 77 13.76 -14.64 23.82
CA PRO A 77 13.76 -16.04 23.42
C PRO A 77 12.64 -16.34 22.43
N GLN A 78 12.99 -17.00 21.34
CA GLN A 78 12.03 -17.44 20.33
C GLN A 78 11.13 -16.30 19.83
N ARG A 79 11.69 -15.08 19.68
CA ARG A 79 11.00 -13.91 19.13
C ARG A 79 10.17 -14.25 17.89
N ASP A 80 10.70 -15.07 17.00
CA ASP A 80 9.97 -15.46 15.79
C ASP A 80 8.73 -16.29 16.12
N LYS A 81 8.77 -17.19 17.12
CA LYS A 81 7.60 -17.92 17.60
C LYS A 81 6.61 -17.02 18.36
N PHE A 82 7.10 -15.99 19.06
CA PHE A 82 6.25 -14.99 19.70
C PHE A 82 5.59 -14.06 18.67
N MET A 83 6.30 -13.72 17.60
CA MET A 83 5.76 -12.99 16.46
C MET A 83 4.75 -13.88 15.69
N GLU A 84 5.02 -15.18 15.52
CA GLU A 84 4.09 -16.16 14.98
C GLU A 84 2.83 -16.29 15.86
N LEU A 85 2.98 -16.34 17.18
CA LEU A 85 1.86 -16.38 18.13
C LEU A 85 1.09 -15.05 18.14
N ALA A 86 1.77 -13.91 18.08
CA ALA A 86 1.14 -12.60 18.01
C ALA A 86 0.39 -12.40 16.68
N ASP A 87 0.95 -12.86 15.58
CA ASP A 87 0.32 -12.81 14.26
C ASP A 87 -0.82 -13.83 14.15
N TRP A 88 -0.71 -14.99 14.79
CA TRP A 88 -1.81 -15.95 14.98
C TRP A 88 -2.94 -15.34 15.84
N LEU A 89 -2.62 -14.72 16.98
CA LEU A 89 -3.60 -14.02 17.83
C LEU A 89 -4.25 -12.83 17.10
N LYS A 90 -3.49 -12.08 16.28
CA LYS A 90 -4.04 -11.04 15.39
C LYS A 90 -4.91 -11.63 14.29
N SER A 91 -4.57 -12.81 13.78
CA SER A 91 -5.38 -13.54 12.79
C SER A 91 -6.72 -14.01 13.39
N LEU A 92 -6.75 -14.39 14.67
CA LEU A 92 -7.95 -14.73 15.43
C LEU A 92 -8.84 -13.53 15.76
N ARG A 93 -8.27 -12.31 15.81
CA ARG A 93 -9.01 -11.06 16.03
C ARG A 93 -9.62 -10.45 14.77
N GLY A 94 -9.53 -11.12 13.62
CA GLY A 94 -10.13 -10.66 12.37
C GLY A 94 -9.34 -9.54 11.71
N LEU A 95 -8.74 -9.85 10.56
CA LEU A 95 -8.35 -8.95 9.47
C LEU A 95 -7.94 -7.51 9.87
N SER A 96 -6.66 -7.31 10.15
CA SER A 96 -6.02 -6.03 9.84
C SER A 96 -4.59 -6.24 9.34
N VAL A 97 -4.45 -6.31 8.02
CA VAL A 97 -3.26 -5.69 7.42
C VAL A 97 -3.51 -4.20 7.58
N GLU A 98 -2.57 -3.48 8.18
CA GLU A 98 -2.57 -2.04 8.48
C GLU A 98 -2.93 -1.14 7.27
N SER A 99 -3.05 -1.73 6.07
CA SER A 99 -3.50 -1.12 4.82
C SER A 99 -4.99 -1.20 4.54
N GLY A 100 -5.83 -1.91 5.31
CA GLY A 100 -7.26 -2.06 5.01
C GLY A 100 -7.56 -2.72 3.65
N LEU A 101 -6.62 -3.53 3.12
CA LEU A 101 -6.83 -4.40 1.97
C LEU A 101 -7.30 -5.78 2.47
N HIS A 102 -8.52 -6.16 2.10
CA HIS A 102 -8.95 -7.56 2.15
C HIS A 102 -8.50 -8.23 0.85
N TYR A 103 -7.65 -9.26 0.93
CA TYR A 103 -7.28 -10.08 -0.22
C TYR A 103 -8.47 -10.98 -0.57
N ALA A 104 -9.31 -10.53 -1.49
CA ALA A 104 -10.42 -11.34 -1.97
C ALA A 104 -9.90 -12.32 -3.02
N VAL A 105 -9.66 -13.56 -2.59
CA VAL A 105 -9.70 -14.72 -3.49
C VAL A 105 -11.15 -15.18 -3.51
N ASN A 106 -11.74 -15.38 -4.71
CA ASN A 106 -13.05 -16.02 -4.81
C ASN A 106 -12.90 -17.49 -4.33
N ILE A 107 -13.20 -17.72 -3.05
CA ILE A 107 -13.19 -19.04 -2.40
C ILE A 107 -14.59 -19.66 -2.48
N ASN A 108 -15.07 -19.95 -3.70
CA ASN A 108 -16.27 -20.77 -3.88
C ASN A 108 -16.00 -22.15 -4.50
N GLU A 109 -14.74 -22.51 -4.77
CA GLU A 109 -14.40 -23.85 -5.26
C GLU A 109 -13.08 -24.36 -4.67
N GLY A 110 -13.18 -25.54 -4.04
CA GLY A 110 -12.22 -26.15 -3.13
C GLY A 110 -10.76 -26.11 -3.57
N LEU A 111 -9.93 -25.60 -2.68
CA LEU A 111 -8.56 -26.05 -2.49
C LEU A 111 -8.51 -26.54 -1.05
N VAL A 112 -8.85 -27.81 -0.87
CA VAL A 112 -8.60 -28.49 0.39
C VAL A 112 -7.09 -28.65 0.50
N ASP A 113 -6.50 -28.09 1.55
CA ASP A 113 -5.17 -28.48 1.99
C ASP A 113 -5.27 -29.96 2.40
N GLU A 114 -4.54 -30.84 1.73
CA GLU A 114 -4.21 -32.17 2.28
C GLU A 114 -3.27 -31.96 3.47
N GLU A 115 -3.78 -31.45 4.61
CA GLU A 115 -3.29 -31.70 5.98
C GLU A 115 -4.04 -30.92 7.08
N THR A 116 -5.34 -30.64 6.94
CA THR A 116 -6.15 -30.20 8.08
C THR A 116 -7.39 -31.07 8.22
N THR A 117 -7.27 -32.09 9.09
CA THR A 117 -8.42 -32.86 9.57
C THR A 117 -9.45 -31.92 10.15
N ALA A 118 -10.61 -31.89 9.50
CA ALA A 118 -11.79 -31.15 9.90
C ALA A 118 -12.31 -31.65 11.25
N LYS A 119 -12.32 -30.76 12.24
CA LYS A 119 -13.33 -30.65 13.30
C LYS A 119 -13.14 -29.27 13.94
N ASP A 120 -14.25 -28.57 14.12
CA ASP A 120 -14.39 -27.31 14.87
C ASP A 120 -14.15 -25.99 14.09
N LEU A 121 -15.08 -25.67 13.18
CA LEU A 121 -15.46 -24.28 12.93
C LEU A 121 -17.00 -24.18 12.99
N PRO A 122 -17.59 -23.45 13.94
CA PRO A 122 -19.03 -23.29 14.01
C PRO A 122 -19.51 -22.37 12.89
N GLU A 123 -20.56 -22.83 12.18
CA GLU A 123 -21.37 -21.99 11.31
C GLU A 123 -21.97 -20.83 12.10
N ASN A 124 -22.07 -19.68 11.44
CA ASN A 124 -22.82 -18.49 11.83
C ASN A 124 -22.07 -17.43 12.67
N ARG A 125 -21.36 -16.52 11.99
CA ARG A 125 -21.29 -15.07 12.29
C ARG A 125 -20.88 -14.26 11.04
N LEU A 126 -21.83 -14.04 10.12
CA LEU A 126 -21.75 -13.03 9.07
C LEU A 126 -22.88 -12.01 9.25
N SER A 127 -22.96 -11.38 10.41
CA SER A 127 -23.80 -10.19 10.63
C SER A 127 -23.50 -9.61 12.00
N GLU A 128 -22.54 -8.67 12.11
CA GLU A 128 -22.52 -7.67 13.20
C GLU A 128 -21.38 -6.63 13.16
N SER A 129 -20.39 -6.69 12.26
CA SER A 129 -19.31 -5.65 12.25
C SER A 129 -19.58 -4.45 11.31
N LEU A 130 -20.85 -4.19 10.98
CA LEU A 130 -21.30 -3.10 10.10
C LEU A 130 -21.99 -2.00 10.92
N MET A 131 -21.32 -1.47 11.95
CA MET A 131 -21.81 -0.30 12.68
C MET A 131 -20.63 0.60 13.07
N TRP A 132 -20.31 1.56 12.19
CA TRP A 132 -19.78 2.87 12.61
C TRP A 132 -20.26 3.95 11.64
N ASP A 133 -21.07 4.86 12.19
CA ASP A 133 -21.59 6.13 11.67
C ASP A 133 -21.71 6.31 10.14
N THR A 134 -22.92 6.01 9.65
CA THR A 134 -23.50 6.64 8.47
C THR A 134 -24.40 7.80 8.91
N ASP A 135 -23.86 9.02 8.89
CA ASP A 135 -24.70 10.22 8.79
C ASP A 135 -24.25 11.04 7.57
N GLY A 136 -25.20 11.26 6.64
CA GLY A 136 -25.20 12.46 5.82
C GLY A 136 -24.82 12.39 4.34
N PHE A 137 -25.20 11.34 3.59
CA PHE A 137 -25.30 11.46 2.12
C PHE A 137 -26.67 10.98 1.63
N PRO A 138 -27.45 11.81 0.92
CA PRO A 138 -28.71 11.39 0.35
C PRO A 138 -28.47 10.41 -0.81
N PRO A 139 -29.34 9.40 -1.01
CA PRO A 139 -29.24 8.47 -2.13
C PRO A 139 -29.63 9.18 -3.43
N THR A 140 -28.69 9.30 -4.38
CA THR A 140 -29.06 9.70 -5.74
C THR A 140 -29.72 8.51 -6.43
N GLN A 141 -31.01 8.65 -6.75
CA GLN A 141 -31.75 7.69 -7.56
C GLN A 141 -31.18 7.71 -8.99
N LEU A 142 -30.66 6.57 -9.43
CA LEU A 142 -30.37 6.30 -10.84
C LEU A 142 -31.68 5.80 -11.47
N SER A 143 -32.38 6.66 -12.19
CA SER A 143 -33.41 6.23 -13.12
C SER A 143 -32.74 5.58 -14.33
N GLN A 144 -33.12 4.33 -14.58
CA GLN A 144 -32.85 3.65 -15.84
C GLN A 144 -33.77 4.26 -16.89
N GLU A 145 -33.21 4.83 -17.95
CA GLU A 145 -33.92 4.91 -19.22
C GLU A 145 -32.95 4.75 -20.40
N ASN A 146 -33.32 3.83 -21.28
CA ASN A 146 -32.63 3.51 -22.52
C ASN A 146 -32.77 4.66 -23.51
N ALA A 147 -31.67 5.06 -24.15
CA ALA A 147 -31.73 5.62 -25.49
C ALA A 147 -30.43 5.32 -26.24
N SER A 148 -30.49 4.25 -27.02
CA SER A 148 -29.61 3.97 -28.15
C SER A 148 -29.79 5.02 -29.23
N THR A 149 -28.75 5.77 -29.57
CA THR A 149 -28.55 6.40 -30.88
C THR A 149 -27.07 6.63 -31.14
N ARG A 150 -26.66 6.26 -32.37
CA ARG A 150 -25.29 6.22 -32.88
C ARG A 150 -24.72 7.63 -33.02
N PHE A 151 -23.47 7.83 -32.61
CA PHE A 151 -22.60 8.85 -33.21
C PHE A 151 -21.22 8.27 -33.46
N ALA A 152 -20.92 8.10 -34.75
CA ALA A 152 -19.59 7.83 -35.26
C ALA A 152 -18.81 9.15 -35.32
N GLY A 153 -17.57 9.14 -34.81
CA GLY A 153 -16.58 10.20 -34.94
C GLY A 153 -15.19 9.57 -35.08
N PRO A 154 -14.29 10.14 -35.90
CA PRO A 154 -13.15 9.42 -36.46
C PRO A 154 -11.96 9.45 -35.50
N ASN A 155 -11.69 8.30 -34.89
CA ASN A 155 -10.39 7.76 -34.43
C ASN A 155 -10.66 6.68 -33.38
N ALA A 156 -11.33 5.61 -33.82
CA ALA A 156 -11.35 4.35 -33.09
C ALA A 156 -10.02 3.62 -33.37
N PRO A 157 -9.28 3.16 -32.35
CA PRO A 157 -8.20 2.21 -32.58
C PRO A 157 -8.81 0.91 -33.13
N PRO A 158 -8.19 0.27 -34.13
CA PRO A 158 -8.73 -0.94 -34.75
C PRO A 158 -8.89 -2.07 -33.73
N GLY A 159 -9.99 -2.81 -33.89
CA GLY A 159 -10.45 -3.85 -32.98
C GLY A 159 -9.46 -4.99 -32.74
N ASP A 160 -9.55 -5.51 -31.51
CA ASP A 160 -8.84 -6.68 -31.00
C ASP A 160 -8.96 -7.90 -31.95
N SER A 161 -7.81 -8.31 -32.48
CA SER A 161 -7.60 -9.67 -33.01
C SER A 161 -6.14 -10.14 -32.82
N ASN A 162 -5.47 -9.71 -31.75
CA ASN A 162 -4.08 -10.11 -31.47
C ASN A 162 -3.79 -10.37 -29.98
N ASP A 163 -4.70 -11.05 -29.26
CA ASP A 163 -4.46 -11.54 -27.87
C ASP A 163 -3.54 -12.80 -27.83
N SER A 164 -2.81 -13.09 -28.92
CA SER A 164 -1.99 -14.30 -29.10
C SER A 164 -0.47 -14.08 -29.03
N GLN A 165 0.03 -12.86 -28.81
CA GLN A 165 1.48 -12.61 -28.73
C GLN A 165 1.95 -11.85 -27.48
N ILE A 166 1.46 -12.25 -26.30
CA ILE A 166 2.26 -12.05 -25.09
C ILE A 166 3.28 -13.18 -25.07
N ASN A 167 4.56 -12.87 -25.29
CA ASN A 167 5.69 -13.81 -25.19
C ASN A 167 5.76 -14.37 -23.75
N ARG A 168 5.00 -15.43 -23.49
CA ARG A 168 5.07 -16.19 -22.26
C ARG A 168 6.33 -17.04 -22.33
N ALA A 169 7.19 -16.93 -21.32
CA ALA A 169 8.28 -17.88 -21.13
C ALA A 169 7.73 -19.32 -21.21
N PRO A 170 8.43 -20.24 -21.90
CA PRO A 170 7.91 -21.58 -22.15
C PRO A 170 7.58 -22.29 -20.84
N ALA A 171 6.36 -22.80 -20.74
CA ALA A 171 5.86 -23.52 -19.58
C ALA A 171 6.58 -24.88 -19.47
N LYS A 172 7.73 -24.91 -18.77
CA LYS A 172 8.19 -26.16 -18.14
C LYS A 172 7.13 -26.58 -17.13
N ALA A 173 6.78 -27.87 -17.12
CA ALA A 173 5.75 -28.48 -16.27
C ALA A 173 5.78 -27.90 -14.84
N ALA A 174 4.90 -26.93 -14.58
CA ALA A 174 4.93 -26.16 -13.36
C ALA A 174 3.78 -26.62 -12.47
N GLY A 175 4.12 -27.04 -11.24
CA GLY A 175 3.16 -27.54 -10.25
C GLY A 175 2.04 -26.54 -9.93
N LYS A 176 0.94 -27.04 -9.35
CA LYS A 176 -0.22 -26.22 -8.97
C LYS A 176 0.19 -25.05 -8.06
N ALA A 177 -0.34 -23.85 -8.32
CA ALA A 177 -0.22 -22.73 -7.39
C ALA A 177 -0.89 -23.09 -6.06
N ARG A 178 -0.22 -22.75 -4.96
CA ARG A 178 -0.73 -22.92 -3.60
C ARG A 178 -1.32 -21.61 -3.11
N LEU A 179 -2.35 -21.69 -2.27
CA LEU A 179 -2.92 -20.53 -1.61
C LEU A 179 -2.50 -20.53 -0.15
N ARG A 180 -1.84 -19.46 0.30
CA ARG A 180 -1.40 -19.27 1.69
C ARG A 180 -1.73 -17.84 2.11
N ALA A 181 -2.49 -17.66 3.19
CA ALA A 181 -2.92 -16.35 3.68
C ALA A 181 -3.55 -15.43 2.59
N GLY A 182 -4.32 -16.00 1.66
CA GLY A 182 -4.93 -15.24 0.54
C GLY A 182 -3.95 -14.83 -0.56
N VAL A 183 -2.73 -15.35 -0.56
CA VAL A 183 -1.67 -15.08 -1.54
C VAL A 183 -1.37 -16.36 -2.33
N PHE A 184 -1.31 -16.24 -3.65
CA PHE A 184 -0.90 -17.33 -4.54
C PHE A 184 0.62 -17.49 -4.50
N VAL A 185 1.09 -18.71 -4.25
CA VAL A 185 2.50 -19.09 -4.37
C VAL A 185 2.65 -20.03 -5.56
N TYR A 186 3.35 -19.57 -6.59
CA TYR A 186 3.56 -20.31 -7.84
C TYR A 186 4.93 -20.01 -8.42
N ASN A 187 5.65 -21.05 -8.83
CA ASN A 187 6.96 -20.94 -9.49
C ASN A 187 7.93 -19.98 -8.79
N GLY A 188 8.05 -20.10 -7.46
CA GLY A 188 8.93 -19.27 -6.65
C GLY A 188 8.49 -17.81 -6.48
N ARG A 189 7.24 -17.48 -6.82
CA ARG A 189 6.68 -16.12 -6.69
C ARG A 189 5.40 -16.15 -5.84
N ALA A 190 5.29 -15.18 -4.95
CA ALA A 190 4.07 -14.85 -4.22
C ALA A 190 3.30 -13.73 -4.95
N MET A 191 1.99 -13.85 -5.09
CA MET A 191 1.14 -12.91 -5.82
C MET A 191 -0.20 -12.72 -5.11
N GLN A 192 -0.60 -11.46 -4.93
CA GLN A 192 -1.90 -11.12 -4.34
C GLN A 192 -2.99 -11.33 -5.38
N GLY A 193 -4.04 -12.08 -5.04
CA GLY A 193 -5.23 -12.19 -5.90
C GLY A 193 -6.00 -10.87 -5.96
N PHE A 194 -6.52 -10.52 -7.13
CA PHE A 194 -7.27 -9.29 -7.36
C PHE A 194 -8.78 -9.55 -7.36
N GLY A 195 -9.49 -8.96 -6.41
CA GLY A 195 -10.96 -9.06 -6.30
C GLY A 195 -11.72 -7.83 -6.80
N GLY A 196 -11.06 -6.86 -7.43
CA GLY A 196 -11.70 -5.60 -7.84
C GLY A 196 -12.81 -5.79 -8.85
N ARG A 197 -13.84 -4.94 -8.76
CA ARG A 197 -15.08 -5.00 -9.56
C ARG A 197 -15.38 -3.60 -10.10
N ALA A 198 -16.34 -3.50 -11.02
CA ALA A 198 -16.81 -2.22 -11.54
C ALA A 198 -17.19 -1.24 -10.42
N THR A 199 -17.77 -1.71 -9.32
CA THR A 199 -18.09 -0.84 -8.16
C THR A 199 -16.87 -0.12 -7.57
N GLY A 200 -15.70 -0.77 -7.55
CA GLY A 200 -14.44 -0.15 -7.13
C GLY A 200 -13.93 0.85 -8.17
N SER A 201 -13.90 0.44 -9.45
CA SER A 201 -13.56 1.30 -10.60
C SER A 201 -14.37 2.59 -10.62
N ASN A 202 -15.69 2.49 -10.55
CA ASN A 202 -16.62 3.63 -10.61
C ASN A 202 -16.39 4.58 -9.42
N ALA A 203 -16.19 4.02 -8.22
CA ALA A 203 -15.94 4.82 -7.02
C ALA A 203 -14.61 5.57 -7.09
N TYR A 204 -13.57 4.96 -7.64
CA TYR A 204 -12.28 5.63 -7.85
C TYR A 204 -12.35 6.69 -8.93
N ALA A 205 -12.95 6.39 -10.09
CA ALA A 205 -13.16 7.37 -11.15
C ALA A 205 -13.91 8.60 -10.62
N SER A 206 -15.02 8.39 -9.91
CA SER A 206 -15.78 9.46 -9.25
C SER A 206 -14.94 10.27 -8.25
N ALA A 207 -14.00 9.63 -7.53
CA ALA A 207 -13.11 10.34 -6.63
C ALA A 207 -12.09 11.21 -7.37
N ILE A 208 -11.57 10.78 -8.52
CA ILE A 208 -10.63 11.58 -9.34
C ILE A 208 -11.37 12.68 -10.11
N ASN A 209 -12.54 12.39 -10.69
CA ASN A 209 -13.41 13.38 -11.34
C ASN A 209 -13.77 14.53 -10.39
N ALA A 210 -13.93 14.25 -9.09
CA ALA A 210 -14.13 15.31 -8.11
C ALA A 210 -12.96 16.33 -8.08
N TYR A 211 -11.72 15.90 -8.30
CA TYR A 211 -10.58 16.81 -8.40
C TYR A 211 -10.64 17.65 -9.68
N GLU A 212 -10.97 17.05 -10.82
CA GLU A 212 -11.12 17.79 -12.08
C GLU A 212 -12.16 18.90 -11.95
N ASN A 213 -13.33 18.57 -11.41
CA ASN A 213 -14.41 19.54 -11.20
C ASN A 213 -14.04 20.67 -10.23
N GLU A 214 -13.19 20.40 -9.24
CA GLU A 214 -12.87 21.37 -8.18
C GLU A 214 -11.62 22.19 -8.46
N ILE A 215 -10.63 21.62 -9.15
CA ILE A 215 -9.31 22.22 -9.34
C ILE A 215 -8.68 21.95 -10.72
N GLY A 216 -9.36 21.31 -11.67
CA GLY A 216 -8.82 20.97 -12.99
C GLY A 216 -8.40 22.17 -13.84
N GLN A 217 -8.98 23.36 -13.61
CA GLN A 217 -8.54 24.60 -14.25
C GLN A 217 -7.19 25.13 -13.74
N LYS A 218 -6.69 24.59 -12.62
CA LYS A 218 -5.51 25.07 -11.91
C LYS A 218 -4.31 24.15 -12.08
N VAL A 219 -4.55 22.87 -12.35
CA VAL A 219 -3.51 21.84 -12.42
C VAL A 219 -3.80 20.86 -13.54
N ASP A 220 -2.75 20.28 -14.11
CA ASP A 220 -2.89 19.17 -15.04
C ASP A 220 -3.01 17.87 -14.25
N ILE A 221 -4.17 17.20 -14.32
CA ILE A 221 -4.44 15.99 -13.53
C ILE A 221 -4.08 14.73 -14.31
N TYR A 222 -3.27 13.85 -13.69
CA TYR A 222 -2.93 12.53 -14.22
C TYR A 222 -3.42 11.43 -13.29
N SER A 223 -4.07 10.41 -13.86
CA SER A 223 -4.46 9.20 -13.13
C SER A 223 -3.68 7.99 -13.64
N LEU A 224 -2.86 7.42 -12.76
CA LEU A 224 -1.98 6.29 -13.03
C LEU A 224 -2.36 5.13 -12.10
N ILE A 225 -3.16 4.20 -12.61
CA ILE A 225 -3.47 2.93 -11.94
C ILE A 225 -2.51 1.87 -12.44
N VAL A 226 -1.80 1.23 -11.51
CA VAL A 226 -0.72 0.29 -11.86
C VAL A 226 -1.09 -1.15 -11.53
N PRO A 227 -0.80 -2.10 -12.44
CA PRO A 227 -1.10 -3.51 -12.21
C PRO A 227 -0.14 -4.14 -11.20
N THR A 228 -0.49 -5.32 -10.71
CA THR A 228 0.34 -6.16 -9.85
C THR A 228 0.91 -7.35 -10.60
N ALA A 229 1.81 -8.08 -9.94
CA ALA A 229 2.45 -9.26 -10.50
C ALA A 229 1.44 -10.35 -10.94
N GLN A 230 0.29 -10.46 -10.29
CA GLN A 230 -0.67 -11.53 -10.59
C GLN A 230 -1.18 -11.46 -12.03
N GLU A 231 -1.37 -10.26 -12.57
CA GLU A 231 -1.93 -10.06 -13.91
C GLU A 231 -1.07 -10.70 -15.00
N PHE A 232 0.24 -10.71 -14.79
CA PHE A 232 1.23 -11.19 -15.77
C PHE A 232 1.75 -12.58 -15.47
N TYR A 233 1.89 -12.95 -14.19
CA TYR A 233 2.60 -14.17 -13.77
C TYR A 233 1.71 -15.24 -13.15
N LEU A 234 0.45 -14.95 -12.83
CA LEU A 234 -0.48 -15.97 -12.34
C LEU A 234 -0.95 -16.85 -13.52
N PRO A 235 -0.86 -18.19 -13.42
CA PRO A 235 -1.28 -19.08 -14.50
C PRO A 235 -2.74 -18.87 -14.86
N SER A 236 -3.06 -19.03 -16.15
CA SER A 236 -4.41 -18.80 -16.66
C SER A 236 -5.47 -19.70 -16.00
N THR A 237 -5.08 -20.86 -15.49
CA THR A 237 -5.94 -21.78 -14.73
C THR A 237 -6.50 -21.17 -13.44
N TYR A 238 -5.85 -20.15 -12.87
CA TYR A 238 -6.30 -19.45 -11.66
C TYR A 238 -7.08 -18.16 -11.96
N ARG A 239 -7.36 -17.85 -13.24
CA ARG A 239 -8.11 -16.64 -13.66
C ARG A 239 -9.53 -16.55 -13.10
N ARG A 240 -10.17 -17.68 -12.75
CA ARG A 240 -11.48 -17.66 -12.09
C ARG A 240 -11.39 -17.18 -10.62
N LYS A 241 -10.20 -17.24 -10.03
CA LYS A 241 -9.93 -16.90 -8.62
C LYS A 241 -9.29 -15.51 -8.43
N SER A 242 -8.90 -14.85 -9.52
CA SER A 242 -8.33 -13.50 -9.56
C SER A 242 -8.83 -12.76 -10.80
N ASN A 243 -9.51 -11.64 -10.60
CA ASN A 243 -10.08 -10.83 -11.68
C ASN A 243 -8.97 -10.23 -12.56
N ARG A 244 -9.33 -9.89 -13.79
CA ARG A 244 -8.42 -9.24 -14.75
C ARG A 244 -8.24 -7.76 -14.39
N GLU A 245 -7.00 -7.35 -14.14
CA GLU A 245 -6.66 -5.97 -13.83
C GLU A 245 -6.78 -5.08 -15.05
N LYS A 246 -6.40 -5.57 -16.25
CA LYS A 246 -6.54 -4.80 -17.50
C LYS A 246 -7.96 -4.27 -17.68
N ALA A 247 -8.93 -5.16 -17.58
CA ALA A 247 -10.35 -4.83 -17.77
C ALA A 247 -10.85 -3.84 -16.71
N ASN A 248 -10.41 -3.99 -15.46
CA ASN A 248 -10.77 -3.09 -14.38
C ASN A 248 -10.14 -1.69 -14.57
N ILE A 249 -8.85 -1.61 -14.90
CA ILE A 249 -8.13 -0.36 -15.15
C ILE A 249 -8.74 0.37 -16.36
N SER A 250 -8.92 -0.31 -17.49
CA SER A 250 -9.55 0.28 -18.67
C SER A 250 -11.00 0.70 -18.40
N GLY A 251 -11.75 -0.07 -17.61
CA GLY A 251 -13.11 0.28 -17.19
C GLY A 251 -13.16 1.52 -16.30
N THR A 252 -12.16 1.72 -15.44
CA THR A 252 -11.99 2.95 -14.65
C THR A 252 -11.68 4.15 -15.55
N TYR A 253 -10.74 4.01 -16.48
CA TYR A 253 -10.33 5.12 -17.37
C TYR A 253 -11.44 5.61 -18.30
N LYS A 254 -12.35 4.72 -18.73
CA LYS A 254 -13.54 5.10 -19.52
C LYS A 254 -14.53 6.00 -18.76
N GLN A 255 -14.41 6.10 -17.44
CA GLN A 255 -15.28 6.91 -16.59
C GLN A 255 -14.61 8.20 -16.11
N LEU A 256 -13.34 8.42 -16.46
CA LEU A 256 -12.65 9.66 -16.10
C LEU A 256 -13.17 10.82 -16.95
N ASP A 257 -13.30 11.99 -16.34
CA ASP A 257 -13.64 13.21 -17.06
C ASP A 257 -12.53 13.56 -18.08
N ALA A 258 -12.91 14.18 -19.21
CA ALA A 258 -12.00 14.38 -20.35
C ALA A 258 -10.76 15.25 -20.05
N GLY A 259 -10.81 16.10 -19.01
CA GLY A 259 -9.65 16.89 -18.56
C GLY A 259 -8.58 16.07 -17.84
N ILE A 260 -8.91 14.86 -17.38
CA ILE A 260 -7.99 13.97 -16.68
C ILE A 260 -7.20 13.12 -17.68
N LYS A 261 -5.88 13.16 -17.58
CA LYS A 261 -4.98 12.36 -18.40
C LYS A 261 -4.80 10.97 -17.78
N ALA A 262 -5.48 9.98 -18.36
CA ALA A 262 -5.28 8.57 -18.02
C ALA A 262 -3.90 8.11 -18.49
N VAL A 263 -3.14 7.45 -17.61
CA VAL A 263 -1.79 6.96 -17.91
C VAL A 263 -1.79 5.45 -18.07
N ASP A 264 -1.50 4.97 -19.29
CA ASP A 264 -1.48 3.54 -19.61
C ASP A 264 -0.16 2.86 -19.24
N ALA A 265 0.08 2.71 -17.93
CA ALA A 265 1.20 1.91 -17.45
C ALA A 265 1.00 0.40 -17.67
N TYR A 266 -0.24 -0.07 -17.86
CA TYR A 266 -0.47 -1.49 -18.11
C TYR A 266 0.25 -1.93 -19.39
N SER A 267 0.00 -1.25 -20.51
CA SER A 267 0.53 -1.67 -21.81
C SER A 267 2.06 -1.56 -21.84
N GLU A 268 2.61 -0.49 -21.28
CA GLU A 268 4.05 -0.28 -21.17
C GLU A 268 4.70 -1.39 -20.32
N ILE A 269 4.12 -1.77 -19.17
CA ILE A 269 4.66 -2.87 -18.36
C ILE A 269 4.49 -4.23 -19.06
N ALA A 270 3.35 -4.47 -19.70
CA ALA A 270 3.04 -5.73 -20.37
C ALA A 270 4.06 -6.08 -21.46
N ALA A 271 4.53 -5.08 -22.19
CA ALA A 271 5.54 -5.21 -23.25
C ALA A 271 6.91 -5.69 -22.74
N HIS A 272 7.17 -5.62 -21.44
CA HIS A 272 8.48 -5.90 -20.82
C HIS A 272 8.43 -7.04 -19.79
N THR A 273 7.38 -7.88 -19.80
CA THR A 273 7.17 -8.96 -18.81
C THR A 273 8.18 -10.11 -18.87
N ASN A 274 9.03 -10.14 -19.90
CA ASN A 274 10.21 -11.01 -19.97
C ASN A 274 11.37 -10.53 -19.05
N GLU A 275 11.31 -9.29 -18.54
CA GLU A 275 12.28 -8.71 -17.62
C GLU A 275 11.86 -8.84 -16.15
N TYR A 276 12.76 -8.50 -15.22
CA TYR A 276 12.49 -8.62 -13.77
C TYR A 276 11.71 -7.42 -13.21
N LEU A 277 10.43 -7.33 -13.56
CA LEU A 277 9.60 -6.14 -13.27
C LEU A 277 8.96 -6.13 -11.89
N TYR A 278 8.71 -7.30 -11.29
CA TYR A 278 8.10 -7.42 -9.98
C TYR A 278 8.91 -8.35 -9.09
N PHE A 279 9.04 -7.98 -7.81
CA PHE A 279 9.66 -8.84 -6.81
C PHE A 279 8.91 -10.16 -6.68
N ARG A 280 9.65 -11.23 -6.39
CA ARG A 280 9.07 -12.56 -6.18
C ARG A 280 8.44 -12.70 -4.82
N THR A 281 9.00 -12.03 -3.82
CA THR A 281 8.63 -12.19 -2.41
C THR A 281 8.02 -10.93 -1.78
N ASP A 282 7.89 -9.85 -2.55
CA ASP A 282 7.30 -8.59 -2.14
C ASP A 282 6.08 -8.23 -3.01
N HIS A 283 5.18 -7.42 -2.48
CA HIS A 283 3.97 -7.02 -3.19
C HIS A 283 4.19 -5.90 -4.22
N HIS A 284 5.36 -5.26 -4.24
CA HIS A 284 5.68 -4.18 -5.17
C HIS A 284 6.34 -4.67 -6.46
N TRP A 285 6.36 -3.77 -7.45
CA TRP A 285 7.31 -3.84 -8.56
C TRP A 285 8.76 -3.62 -8.11
N THR A 286 9.72 -3.93 -8.98
CA THR A 286 11.12 -3.51 -8.86
C THR A 286 11.30 -2.05 -9.31
N ALA A 287 12.50 -1.48 -9.19
CA ALA A 287 12.80 -0.17 -9.78
C ALA A 287 12.53 -0.13 -11.29
N LEU A 288 12.77 -1.25 -11.98
CA LEU A 288 12.57 -1.40 -13.41
C LEU A 288 11.07 -1.42 -13.77
N GLY A 289 10.23 -2.10 -12.98
CA GLY A 289 8.77 -2.00 -13.16
C GLY A 289 8.25 -0.57 -12.94
N GLY A 290 8.77 0.13 -11.91
CA GLY A 290 8.48 1.54 -11.68
C GLY A 290 8.98 2.46 -12.82
N TYR A 291 10.07 2.09 -13.49
CA TYR A 291 10.61 2.82 -14.65
C TYR A 291 9.69 2.74 -15.86
N TYR A 292 9.10 1.58 -16.14
CA TYR A 292 8.12 1.46 -17.23
C TYR A 292 6.83 2.23 -16.93
N ALA A 293 6.36 2.26 -15.68
CA ALA A 293 5.27 3.17 -15.31
C ALA A 293 5.64 4.66 -15.49
N TYR A 294 6.90 5.01 -15.22
CA TYR A 294 7.45 6.35 -15.51
C TYR A 294 7.49 6.66 -17.01
N ARG A 295 7.87 5.71 -17.87
CA ARG A 295 7.81 5.89 -19.33
C ARG A 295 6.38 6.14 -19.82
N ALA A 296 5.41 5.39 -19.29
CA ALA A 296 4.00 5.61 -19.59
C ALA A 296 3.54 7.01 -19.16
N PHE A 297 3.94 7.46 -17.96
CA PHE A 297 3.68 8.81 -17.49
C PHE A 297 4.30 9.87 -18.41
N CYS A 298 5.57 9.73 -18.76
CA CYS A 298 6.27 10.62 -19.69
C CYS A 298 5.53 10.72 -21.03
N ASN A 299 5.04 9.60 -21.58
CA ASN A 299 4.24 9.60 -22.80
C ASN A 299 2.94 10.42 -22.64
N ALA A 300 2.18 10.18 -21.57
CA ALA A 300 0.94 10.92 -21.29
C ALA A 300 1.19 12.43 -21.06
N ALA A 301 2.30 12.77 -20.42
CA ALA A 301 2.73 14.14 -20.14
C ALA A 301 3.47 14.81 -21.32
N LYS A 302 3.69 14.09 -22.42
CA LYS A 302 4.49 14.55 -23.59
C LYS A 302 5.91 14.98 -23.21
N ILE A 303 6.52 14.30 -22.25
CA ILE A 303 7.90 14.49 -21.80
C ILE A 303 8.75 13.34 -22.32
N SER A 304 9.99 13.63 -22.76
CA SER A 304 10.94 12.56 -23.13
C SER A 304 11.49 11.87 -21.88
N PRO A 305 11.32 10.54 -21.70
CA PRO A 305 11.87 9.85 -20.55
C PRO A 305 13.41 9.82 -20.59
N VAL A 306 14.05 9.91 -19.43
CA VAL A 306 15.50 9.69 -19.33
C VAL A 306 15.75 8.18 -19.50
N PRO A 307 16.61 7.75 -20.45
CA PRO A 307 16.93 6.34 -20.63
C PRO A 307 17.74 5.80 -19.45
N LEU A 308 17.53 4.53 -19.07
CA LEU A 308 18.28 3.87 -17.99
C LEU A 308 19.80 3.92 -18.20
N SER A 309 20.27 3.95 -19.45
CA SER A 309 21.70 4.07 -19.79
C SER A 309 22.35 5.36 -19.30
N LYS A 310 21.56 6.40 -18.98
CA LYS A 310 22.04 7.67 -18.40
C LYS A 310 21.96 7.69 -16.87
N MET A 311 21.59 6.58 -16.22
CA MET A 311 21.40 6.50 -14.78
C MET A 311 22.44 5.58 -14.15
N ALA A 312 22.94 5.95 -12.97
CA ALA A 312 23.85 5.08 -12.23
C ALA A 312 23.06 3.90 -11.63
N LYS A 313 23.39 2.67 -12.02
CA LYS A 313 22.78 1.45 -11.49
C LYS A 313 23.47 1.05 -10.19
N HIS A 314 22.68 0.74 -9.17
CA HIS A 314 23.16 0.19 -7.91
C HIS A 314 22.39 -1.08 -7.54
N THR A 315 23.07 -1.99 -6.86
CA THR A 315 22.49 -3.24 -6.36
C THR A 315 22.75 -3.34 -4.86
N LEU A 316 21.71 -3.59 -4.08
CA LEU A 316 21.87 -3.87 -2.65
C LEU A 316 22.52 -5.25 -2.46
N LYS A 317 23.47 -5.34 -1.52
CA LYS A 317 24.27 -6.56 -1.31
C LYS A 317 23.47 -7.71 -0.72
N LYS A 318 22.45 -7.42 0.08
CA LYS A 318 21.68 -8.43 0.81
C LYS A 318 20.55 -8.99 -0.06
N THR A 319 20.35 -10.30 0.02
CA THR A 319 19.13 -10.94 -0.46
C THR A 319 17.93 -10.37 0.29
N TYR A 320 16.89 -10.04 -0.46
CA TYR A 320 15.69 -9.41 0.05
C TYR A 320 14.54 -10.41 0.13
N PHE A 321 13.89 -10.48 1.29
CA PHE A 321 12.63 -11.20 1.47
C PHE A 321 11.54 -10.22 1.85
N GLY A 322 10.60 -10.04 0.93
CA GLY A 322 9.59 -9.00 0.99
C GLY A 322 8.39 -9.30 1.88
N SER A 323 7.40 -8.42 1.80
CA SER A 323 6.18 -8.49 2.57
C SER A 323 5.38 -9.78 2.34
N LEU A 324 5.38 -10.33 1.11
CA LEU A 324 4.59 -11.51 0.80
C LEU A 324 5.25 -12.77 1.34
N TYR A 325 6.58 -12.84 1.36
CA TYR A 325 7.28 -13.89 2.10
C TYR A 325 6.98 -13.81 3.60
N ARG A 326 7.09 -12.62 4.20
CA ARG A 326 6.77 -12.43 5.63
C ARG A 326 5.32 -12.79 5.96
N LEU A 327 4.38 -12.50 5.05
CA LEU A 327 2.97 -12.81 5.21
C LEU A 327 2.66 -14.30 5.07
N THR A 328 3.28 -14.97 4.11
CA THR A 328 2.97 -16.38 3.79
C THR A 328 3.81 -17.37 4.60
N GLN A 329 5.00 -16.95 5.04
CA GLN A 329 6.05 -17.80 5.63
C GLN A 329 6.33 -19.08 4.79
N ASP A 330 6.03 -19.04 3.49
CA ASP A 330 6.13 -20.22 2.64
C ASP A 330 7.61 -20.53 2.37
N ARG A 331 8.08 -21.64 2.95
CA ARG A 331 9.48 -22.07 2.86
C ARG A 331 9.98 -22.26 1.42
N SER A 332 9.09 -22.51 0.46
CA SER A 332 9.49 -22.64 -0.97
C SER A 332 10.09 -21.35 -1.52
N LEU A 333 9.68 -20.19 -0.99
CA LEU A 333 10.13 -18.87 -1.43
C LEU A 333 11.56 -18.54 -0.95
N LYS A 334 12.09 -19.24 0.07
CA LYS A 334 13.46 -19.01 0.60
C LYS A 334 14.53 -19.14 -0.48
N LYS A 335 14.32 -20.00 -1.47
CA LYS A 335 15.25 -20.20 -2.61
C LYS A 335 15.16 -19.11 -3.68
N PHE A 336 14.14 -18.24 -3.59
CA PHE A 336 13.80 -17.23 -4.59
C PHE A 336 13.88 -15.82 -4.03
N GLY A 337 14.77 -15.61 -3.04
CA GLY A 337 15.02 -14.28 -2.48
C GLY A 337 15.35 -13.26 -3.57
N ASP A 338 14.84 -12.05 -3.38
CA ASP A 338 14.93 -10.97 -4.34
C ASP A 338 16.30 -10.27 -4.29
N LYS A 339 16.68 -9.66 -5.42
CA LYS A 339 17.74 -8.65 -5.47
C LYS A 339 17.10 -7.30 -5.71
N ILE A 340 17.53 -6.29 -4.97
CA ILE A 340 17.09 -4.91 -5.16
C ILE A 340 18.13 -4.18 -5.99
N GLU A 341 17.72 -3.80 -7.18
CA GLU A 341 18.46 -2.90 -8.06
C GLU A 341 17.68 -1.58 -8.18
N TYR A 342 18.39 -0.47 -8.26
CA TYR A 342 17.81 0.86 -8.47
C TYR A 342 18.73 1.72 -9.33
N PHE A 343 18.14 2.73 -9.94
CA PHE A 343 18.80 3.60 -10.91
C PHE A 343 18.71 5.04 -10.41
N VAL A 344 19.84 5.71 -10.29
CA VAL A 344 19.92 7.10 -9.81
C VAL A 344 19.92 8.02 -11.03
N PRO A 345 18.89 8.86 -11.21
CA PRO A 345 18.84 9.79 -12.33
C PRO A 345 19.91 10.89 -12.22
N PRO A 346 20.33 11.49 -13.35
CA PRO A 346 21.38 12.51 -13.39
C PRO A 346 20.85 13.89 -12.96
N ALA A 347 20.32 14.00 -11.75
CA ALA A 347 19.89 15.26 -11.16
C ALA A 347 20.28 15.30 -9.68
N THR A 348 20.74 16.46 -9.20
CA THR A 348 20.95 16.64 -7.76
C THR A 348 19.63 17.01 -7.11
N THR A 349 19.41 16.52 -5.89
CA THR A 349 18.15 16.71 -5.17
C THR A 349 18.39 17.07 -3.73
N LYS A 350 17.59 18.01 -3.20
CA LYS A 350 17.48 18.26 -1.77
C LYS A 350 16.06 17.96 -1.34
N MET A 351 15.88 16.91 -0.54
CA MET A 351 14.56 16.45 -0.09
C MET A 351 14.39 16.64 1.41
N THR A 352 13.24 17.20 1.79
CA THR A 352 12.85 17.49 3.17
C THR A 352 11.58 16.75 3.52
N LYS A 353 11.59 16.01 4.64
CA LYS A 353 10.42 15.36 5.22
C LYS A 353 9.74 16.27 6.23
N TYR A 354 8.41 16.35 6.15
CA TYR A 354 7.57 17.12 7.06
C TYR A 354 6.72 16.22 7.96
N LEU A 355 6.10 16.83 8.97
CA LEU A 355 5.11 16.20 9.84
C LEU A 355 3.81 15.89 9.09
N GLU A 356 2.89 15.20 9.76
CA GLU A 356 1.65 14.70 9.15
C GLU A 356 0.74 15.79 8.61
N ASP A 357 0.70 16.96 9.24
CA ASP A 357 -0.07 18.12 8.79
C ASP A 357 0.64 18.93 7.69
N GLY A 358 1.89 18.57 7.37
CA GLY A 358 2.74 19.29 6.42
C GLY A 358 3.34 20.59 6.96
N LYS A 359 3.19 20.87 8.27
CA LYS A 359 3.65 22.10 8.91
C LYS A 359 4.90 21.86 9.77
N GLY A 360 5.47 22.96 10.27
CA GLY A 360 6.63 22.95 11.15
C GLY A 360 7.96 22.73 10.44
N ARG A 361 9.03 22.58 11.23
CA ARG A 361 10.39 22.37 10.73
C ARG A 361 10.50 20.98 10.11
N GLY A 362 10.89 20.93 8.84
CA GLY A 362 11.20 19.69 8.13
C GLY A 362 12.62 19.21 8.39
N TRP A 363 12.88 17.95 8.03
CA TRP A 363 14.17 17.27 8.21
C TRP A 363 14.68 16.74 6.88
N GLU A 364 15.92 17.07 6.52
CA GLU A 364 16.52 16.61 5.27
C GLU A 364 16.68 15.08 5.28
N ARG A 365 16.38 14.45 4.14
CA ARG A 365 16.54 13.01 3.93
C ARG A 365 17.00 12.74 2.50
N PRO A 366 17.83 11.70 2.28
CA PRO A 366 18.25 11.35 0.93
C PRO A 366 17.10 10.72 0.14
N LEU A 367 17.09 10.95 -1.18
CA LEU A 367 16.16 10.31 -2.13
C LEU A 367 16.27 8.78 -2.08
N PHE A 368 17.52 8.28 -2.02
CA PHE A 368 17.83 6.86 -1.87
C PHE A 368 18.49 6.58 -0.53
N ARG A 369 17.96 5.59 0.20
CA ARG A 369 18.49 5.14 1.50
C ARG A 369 19.37 3.92 1.26
N HIS A 370 20.60 4.15 0.79
CA HIS A 370 21.56 3.11 0.40
C HIS A 370 21.84 2.04 1.48
N LYS A 371 21.61 2.37 2.76
CA LYS A 371 21.73 1.44 3.90
C LYS A 371 20.46 0.61 4.18
N SER A 372 19.39 0.78 3.40
CA SER A 372 18.18 -0.03 3.53
C SER A 372 18.45 -1.49 3.17
N SER A 373 17.73 -2.41 3.80
CA SER A 373 17.76 -3.85 3.50
C SER A 373 16.63 -4.29 2.56
N GLY A 374 15.83 -3.36 2.04
CA GLY A 374 14.60 -3.68 1.33
C GLY A 374 14.05 -2.54 0.47
N TYR A 375 12.76 -2.64 0.11
CA TYR A 375 12.05 -1.63 -0.68
C TYR A 375 12.10 -0.21 -0.10
N GLY A 376 12.35 -0.08 1.21
CA GLY A 376 12.63 1.20 1.87
C GLY A 376 13.87 1.93 1.37
N VAL A 377 14.63 1.40 0.40
CA VAL A 377 15.67 2.15 -0.33
C VAL A 377 15.09 3.38 -1.02
N PHE A 378 13.87 3.31 -1.54
CA PHE A 378 13.20 4.45 -2.16
C PHE A 378 12.57 5.34 -1.10
N LEU A 379 12.96 6.61 -1.04
CA LEU A 379 12.47 7.66 -0.11
C LEU A 379 12.67 7.36 1.39
N GLY A 380 13.13 6.15 1.75
CA GLY A 380 13.10 5.67 3.13
C GLY A 380 11.75 5.14 3.59
N GLY A 381 10.90 4.73 2.65
CA GLY A 381 9.54 4.27 2.90
C GLY A 381 8.49 5.40 2.81
N ASP A 382 7.34 5.15 3.40
CA ASP A 382 6.21 6.08 3.33
C ASP A 382 6.34 7.24 4.32
N ALA A 383 5.96 8.43 3.88
CA ALA A 383 5.98 9.65 4.67
C ALA A 383 4.77 10.49 4.27
N ALA A 384 4.18 11.18 5.25
CA ALA A 384 3.02 12.03 5.03
C ALA A 384 3.25 13.09 3.94
N MET A 385 4.34 13.86 4.07
CA MET A 385 4.76 14.81 3.06
C MET A 385 6.30 14.83 2.92
N LEU A 386 6.76 14.74 1.67
CA LEU A 386 8.14 15.02 1.27
C LEU A 386 8.09 16.17 0.28
N ARG A 387 8.93 17.19 0.45
CA ARG A 387 9.20 18.20 -0.60
C ARG A 387 10.61 18.02 -1.09
N LEU A 388 10.82 18.18 -2.38
CA LEU A 388 12.10 17.94 -3.04
C LEU A 388 12.35 19.02 -4.08
N ASN A 389 13.50 19.66 -3.99
CA ASN A 389 13.99 20.61 -5.00
C ASN A 389 15.11 19.94 -5.79
N THR A 390 15.14 20.15 -7.10
CA THR A 390 16.12 19.56 -7.99
C THR A 390 17.10 20.60 -8.56
N SER A 391 18.13 20.12 -9.25
CA SER A 391 18.98 20.94 -10.11
C SER A 391 18.28 21.46 -11.37
N VAL A 392 17.10 20.96 -11.73
CA VAL A 392 16.32 21.45 -12.87
C VAL A 392 15.80 22.85 -12.56
N LYS A 393 15.85 23.75 -13.55
CA LYS A 393 15.45 25.17 -13.44
C LYS A 393 14.46 25.55 -14.54
N ASN A 394 13.32 24.88 -14.54
CA ASN A 394 12.28 25.04 -15.56
C ASN A 394 10.96 25.59 -15.01
N GLY A 395 10.90 25.96 -13.73
CA GLY A 395 9.70 26.45 -13.07
C GLY A 395 8.59 25.40 -12.88
N LYS A 396 8.74 24.18 -13.41
CA LYS A 396 7.71 23.15 -13.35
C LYS A 396 7.64 22.49 -11.99
N ARG A 397 6.42 22.17 -11.58
CA ARG A 397 6.15 21.52 -10.30
C ARG A 397 5.28 20.29 -10.48
N ALA A 398 5.50 19.28 -9.64
CA ALA A 398 4.60 18.13 -9.56
C ALA A 398 4.23 17.80 -8.11
N ILE A 399 2.93 17.58 -7.88
CA ILE A 399 2.40 17.03 -6.64
C ILE A 399 1.96 15.60 -6.91
N VAL A 400 2.59 14.64 -6.24
CA VAL A 400 2.28 13.21 -6.41
C VAL A 400 1.50 12.70 -5.20
N VAL A 401 0.24 12.35 -5.41
CA VAL A 401 -0.62 11.70 -4.42
C VAL A 401 -0.49 10.20 -4.59
N LYS A 402 0.10 9.52 -3.60
CA LYS A 402 0.60 8.15 -3.77
C LYS A 402 0.40 7.26 -2.56
N ASN A 403 0.54 5.95 -2.80
CA ASN A 403 0.87 4.96 -1.78
C ASN A 403 2.30 4.41 -2.03
N SER A 404 2.65 3.30 -1.38
CA SER A 404 3.98 2.70 -1.44
C SER A 404 4.45 2.29 -2.85
N TYR A 405 3.54 1.99 -3.80
CA TYR A 405 3.91 1.75 -5.21
C TYR A 405 4.63 2.96 -5.82
N GLY A 406 4.18 4.17 -5.47
CA GLY A 406 4.77 5.41 -5.97
C GLY A 406 6.25 5.59 -5.61
N ASN A 407 6.76 4.93 -4.55
CA ASN A 407 8.11 5.18 -4.05
C ASN A 407 9.20 4.92 -5.11
N ALA A 408 9.12 3.80 -5.83
CA ALA A 408 10.08 3.47 -6.88
C ALA A 408 9.82 4.19 -8.21
N PHE A 409 8.64 4.81 -8.38
CA PHE A 409 8.29 5.59 -9.57
C PHE A 409 8.75 7.04 -9.47
N VAL A 410 8.50 7.72 -8.34
CA VAL A 410 8.72 9.17 -8.22
C VAL A 410 10.20 9.56 -8.29
N VAL A 411 11.11 8.62 -8.03
CA VAL A 411 12.55 8.89 -8.14
C VAL A 411 12.95 9.29 -9.55
N TYR A 412 12.22 8.88 -10.59
CA TYR A 412 12.52 9.23 -11.98
C TYR A 412 12.00 10.62 -12.40
N LEU A 413 11.04 11.18 -11.65
CA LEU A 413 10.49 12.51 -11.92
C LEU A 413 11.49 13.64 -11.63
N VAL A 414 12.52 13.36 -10.82
CA VAL A 414 13.53 14.36 -10.41
C VAL A 414 14.33 14.95 -11.56
N SER A 415 14.32 14.33 -12.74
CA SER A 415 14.96 14.86 -13.94
C SER A 415 14.09 15.86 -14.72
N HIS A 416 12.81 16.03 -14.34
CA HIS A 416 11.84 16.77 -15.16
C HIS A 416 11.20 17.98 -14.46
N TYR A 417 11.24 18.01 -13.13
CA TYR A 417 10.59 19.06 -12.33
C TYR A 417 11.60 19.79 -11.48
N GLU A 418 11.40 21.09 -11.32
CA GLU A 418 12.17 21.92 -10.39
C GLU A 418 11.76 21.65 -8.93
N GLU A 419 10.45 21.58 -8.66
CA GLU A 419 9.88 21.21 -7.36
C GLU A 419 8.99 19.96 -7.45
N LEU A 420 9.15 19.05 -6.50
CA LEU A 420 8.34 17.85 -6.32
C LEU A 420 7.77 17.82 -4.90
N VAL A 421 6.49 17.50 -4.76
CA VAL A 421 5.86 17.23 -3.47
C VAL A 421 5.22 15.86 -3.50
N PHE A 422 5.62 14.97 -2.59
CA PHE A 422 5.04 13.63 -2.47
C PHE A 422 4.14 13.58 -1.25
N LEU A 423 2.86 13.29 -1.48
CA LEU A 423 1.84 13.17 -0.44
C LEU A 423 1.38 11.72 -0.34
N ASP A 424 1.61 11.09 0.81
CA ASP A 424 0.96 9.81 1.10
C ASP A 424 -0.45 10.06 1.65
N TYR A 425 -1.48 9.82 0.84
CA TYR A 425 -2.88 10.10 1.21
C TYR A 425 -3.36 9.32 2.44
N ARG A 426 -2.62 8.28 2.87
CA ARG A 426 -2.93 7.51 4.08
C ARG A 426 -2.44 8.20 5.34
N LEU A 427 -1.35 8.95 5.25
CA LEU A 427 -0.63 9.53 6.39
C LEU A 427 -0.80 11.04 6.48
N PHE A 428 -0.94 11.72 5.35
CA PHE A 428 -1.09 13.17 5.31
C PHE A 428 -2.41 13.60 5.95
N LYS A 429 -2.30 14.51 6.92
CA LYS A 429 -3.38 15.12 7.70
C LYS A 429 -3.61 16.60 7.34
N GLY A 430 -2.76 17.19 6.50
CA GLY A 430 -2.91 18.56 6.00
C GLY A 430 -3.95 18.68 4.87
N ARG A 431 -4.06 19.89 4.31
CA ARG A 431 -4.98 20.25 3.21
C ARG A 431 -4.23 20.27 1.89
N LEU A 432 -4.79 19.68 0.84
CA LEU A 432 -4.17 19.73 -0.49
C LEU A 432 -4.08 21.16 -1.05
N ALA A 433 -5.10 21.98 -0.81
CA ALA A 433 -5.12 23.38 -1.23
C ALA A 433 -3.91 24.17 -0.69
N ASP A 434 -3.53 23.95 0.57
CA ASP A 434 -2.36 24.60 1.19
C ASP A 434 -1.04 24.11 0.57
N VAL A 435 -1.03 22.87 0.04
CA VAL A 435 0.13 22.34 -0.68
C VAL A 435 0.21 22.93 -2.08
N ILE A 436 -0.92 23.02 -2.81
CA ILE A 436 -0.98 23.66 -4.13
C ILE A 436 -0.51 25.12 -4.00
N GLY A 437 -1.02 25.86 -3.02
CA GLY A 437 -0.66 27.25 -2.77
C GLY A 437 -1.23 28.19 -3.85
N GLU A 438 -0.71 29.42 -3.92
CA GLU A 438 -1.13 30.45 -4.89
C GLU A 438 -0.37 30.37 -6.23
N ASN A 439 0.73 29.62 -6.28
CA ASN A 439 1.54 29.38 -7.48
C ASN A 439 0.97 28.19 -8.30
N GLU A 440 -0.23 28.36 -8.82
CA GLU A 440 -1.01 27.28 -9.45
C GLU A 440 -0.50 26.92 -10.86
N ARG A 441 0.13 27.85 -11.58
CA ARG A 441 0.53 27.63 -12.98
C ARG A 441 1.71 26.65 -13.08
N ASP A 442 1.67 25.76 -14.07
CA ASP A 442 2.67 24.71 -14.36
C ASP A 442 2.81 23.60 -13.30
N THR A 443 1.73 23.29 -12.57
CA THR A 443 1.67 22.17 -11.62
C THR A 443 0.97 20.94 -12.20
N ASP A 444 1.69 19.82 -12.27
CA ASP A 444 1.10 18.50 -12.53
C ASP A 444 0.63 17.85 -11.22
N LEU A 445 -0.64 17.43 -11.14
CA LEU A 445 -1.19 16.65 -10.03
C LEU A 445 -1.31 15.18 -10.43
N ILE A 446 -0.44 14.35 -9.89
CA ILE A 446 -0.26 12.95 -10.31
C ILE A 446 -0.79 12.00 -9.23
N PHE A 447 -1.85 11.26 -9.54
CA PHE A 447 -2.33 10.16 -8.69
C PHE A 447 -1.70 8.85 -9.15
N ILE A 448 -0.91 8.20 -8.28
CA ILE A 448 -0.39 6.86 -8.53
C ILE A 448 -0.92 5.89 -7.47
N ASN A 449 -1.68 4.90 -7.93
CA ASN A 449 -2.32 3.91 -7.09
C ASN A 449 -2.16 2.51 -7.67
N GLY A 450 -1.77 1.55 -6.83
CA GLY A 450 -1.90 0.14 -7.20
C GLY A 450 -3.37 -0.22 -7.40
N VAL A 451 -3.65 -1.13 -8.34
CA VAL A 451 -5.03 -1.47 -8.72
C VAL A 451 -5.90 -1.89 -7.52
N HIS A 452 -5.32 -2.57 -6.51
CA HIS A 452 -6.05 -2.90 -5.27
C HIS A 452 -6.50 -1.65 -4.50
N THR A 453 -5.62 -0.65 -4.37
CA THR A 453 -5.97 0.59 -3.66
C THR A 453 -6.99 1.43 -4.44
N SER A 454 -6.94 1.41 -5.77
CA SER A 454 -7.97 2.03 -6.61
C SER A 454 -9.32 1.29 -6.60
N ASN A 455 -9.41 0.11 -5.97
CA ASN A 455 -10.66 -0.63 -5.80
C ASN A 455 -11.10 -0.73 -4.32
N ALA A 456 -10.28 -0.25 -3.38
CA ALA A 456 -10.55 -0.35 -1.95
C ALA A 456 -11.27 0.90 -1.44
N ARG A 457 -12.52 0.75 -0.97
CA ARG A 457 -13.36 1.85 -0.47
C ARG A 457 -12.64 2.74 0.56
N SER A 458 -11.86 2.14 1.46
CA SER A 458 -11.10 2.86 2.49
C SER A 458 -10.04 3.80 1.88
N HIS A 459 -9.34 3.36 0.84
CA HIS A 459 -8.34 4.18 0.12
C HIS A 459 -9.02 5.26 -0.71
N ILE A 460 -10.05 4.90 -1.47
CA ILE A 460 -10.84 5.84 -2.28
C ILE A 460 -11.40 6.97 -1.39
N LYS A 461 -11.93 6.64 -0.21
CA LYS A 461 -12.42 7.64 0.77
C LYS A 461 -11.30 8.56 1.25
N ARG A 462 -10.08 8.05 1.49
CA ARG A 462 -8.92 8.86 1.90
C ARG A 462 -8.43 9.77 0.77
N ILE A 463 -8.38 9.26 -0.46
CA ILE A 463 -8.07 10.05 -1.65
C ILE A 463 -9.11 11.17 -1.79
N ARG A 464 -10.42 10.87 -1.75
CA ARG A 464 -11.46 11.91 -1.83
C ARG A 464 -11.38 12.92 -0.67
N ARG A 465 -11.09 12.46 0.54
CA ARG A 465 -10.96 13.33 1.73
C ARG A 465 -9.85 14.37 1.57
N LEU A 466 -8.75 14.02 0.89
CA LEU A 466 -7.62 14.93 0.69
C LEU A 466 -8.05 16.23 -0.03
N LEU A 467 -8.99 16.14 -0.98
CA LEU A 467 -9.57 17.28 -1.70
C LEU A 467 -10.36 18.22 -0.77
N TYR A 468 -11.23 17.66 0.06
CA TYR A 468 -12.21 18.42 0.83
C TYR A 468 -11.79 18.74 2.26
N ARG A 469 -10.64 18.24 2.71
CA ARG A 469 -10.23 18.38 4.11
C ARG A 469 -10.17 19.85 4.50
N GLY A 470 -10.83 20.18 5.60
CA GLY A 470 -10.90 21.55 6.14
C GLY A 470 -11.82 22.50 5.38
N ARG A 471 -12.57 22.05 4.36
CA ARG A 471 -13.76 22.80 3.93
C ARG A 471 -14.85 22.58 4.97
N ARG A 472 -15.41 23.66 5.53
CA ARG A 472 -16.74 23.56 6.17
C ARG A 472 -17.67 23.08 5.07
N LEU A 473 -18.30 21.92 5.25
CA LEU A 473 -19.45 21.56 4.42
C LEU A 473 -20.47 22.67 4.64
N LEU A 474 -20.58 23.59 3.67
CA LEU A 474 -21.69 24.53 3.63
C LEU A 474 -22.92 23.68 3.36
N ARG A 475 -23.53 23.20 4.44
CA ARG A 475 -24.84 22.56 4.41
C ARG A 475 -25.80 23.65 3.97
N ASN A 476 -26.22 23.62 2.71
CA ASN A 476 -27.16 24.57 2.12
C ASN A 476 -28.41 24.63 2.99
N LYS A 477 -28.57 25.70 3.76
CA LYS A 477 -29.75 26.01 4.57
C LYS A 477 -30.84 26.69 3.73
N LYS A 478 -30.97 26.31 2.45
CA LYS A 478 -31.90 26.90 1.48
C LYS A 478 -33.02 25.97 0.99
N GLU A 479 -33.12 24.76 1.54
CA GLU A 479 -34.22 23.83 1.26
C GLU A 479 -34.91 23.36 2.56
N SER A 480 -35.39 24.30 3.35
CA SER A 480 -36.49 24.05 4.27
C SER A 480 -37.33 25.32 4.37
N GLY A 481 -38.02 25.63 3.28
CA GLY A 481 -39.19 26.50 3.32
C GLY A 481 -40.29 25.76 4.07
N LEU A 482 -40.27 25.88 5.40
CA LEU A 482 -41.40 25.57 6.25
C LEU A 482 -41.61 26.79 7.16
N ASN A 483 -42.67 27.53 6.84
CA ASN A 483 -43.29 28.52 7.72
C ASN A 483 -43.64 27.84 9.05
N GLU A 484 -42.94 28.18 10.13
CA GLU A 484 -43.50 28.06 11.47
C GLU A 484 -44.06 29.42 11.88
N LYS A 485 -45.40 29.48 11.90
CA LYS A 485 -46.16 30.52 12.59
C LYS A 485 -45.74 30.54 14.06
N ALA A 486 -45.48 31.74 14.58
CA ALA A 486 -45.34 31.97 16.01
C ALA A 486 -46.69 31.71 16.73
N PRO A 487 -46.70 31.08 17.91
CA PRO A 487 -47.82 31.18 18.82
C PRO A 487 -47.68 32.44 19.70
N GLU A 488 -48.84 33.10 19.90
CA GLU A 488 -49.08 34.15 20.91
C GLU A 488 -48.87 33.65 22.35
#